data_AF-A0A1Y3DVN4-F1
#
_entry.id   AF-A0A1Y3DVN4-F1
#
_cell.length_a   1.000
_cell.length_b   1.000
_cell.length_c   1.000
_cell.angle_alpha   90.00
_cell.angle_beta   90.00
_cell.angle_gamma   90.00
#
_symmetry.space_group_name_H-M   'P 1'
#
loop_
_entity.id
_entity.type
_entity.pdbx_description
1 polymer ?
#
loop_
_entity_poly.entity_id
_entity_poly.type
_entity_poly.pdbx_seq_one_letter_code
_entity_poly.pdbx_strand_id
1 'polypeptide(L)'
;MEEENKLVEKMIEFGYSKEISLRVIKKSRAKTIDEVLNWIEQSEQNGGDEDDGYDGGATTPAECLNDKDGGKNPEHTTTNTADKGESKPKMTPEEAQRKAMELQKKIREKKMMKEKEEEIQKEKNRISMAKEMQKRREQMEEFERKKYIENLEKEKNEHKKEKEKQLQLLRKEYEAKFGIAYQVQSEKKSINDLTENEKREEIAILLNSLKNKHKDKKKELLSSLTILKTYFSNIRDNILEKKFQKIKKENKVFVEKIKVYEEMLQVFLLVGFEDTGDFYEIKNYPNTYLLSSAIKFIDLIMKNLSS
;
A
#
# COMPACT_ATOMS: atom_id res chain seq x y z
N MET A 1 26.52 33.38 15.33
CA MET A 1 25.09 33.33 15.73
C MET A 1 24.15 33.03 14.57
N GLU A 2 24.07 33.84 13.50
CA GLU A 2 23.11 33.55 12.40
C GLU A 2 23.49 32.31 11.57
N GLU A 3 24.78 32.08 11.34
CA GLU A 3 25.27 30.87 10.66
C GLU A 3 25.15 29.60 11.52
N GLU A 4 25.37 29.71 12.83
CA GLU A 4 25.21 28.60 13.79
C GLU A 4 23.74 28.16 13.88
N ASN A 5 22.79 29.11 13.85
CA ASN A 5 21.36 28.80 13.85
C ASN A 5 20.93 28.08 12.56
N LYS A 6 21.45 28.51 11.39
CA LYS A 6 21.20 27.79 10.12
C LYS A 6 21.76 26.37 10.14
N LEU A 7 22.89 26.17 10.83
CA LEU A 7 23.50 24.86 10.97
C LEU A 7 22.68 23.96 11.91
N VAL A 8 22.15 24.51 13.00
CA VAL A 8 21.22 23.82 13.91
C VAL A 8 19.93 23.41 13.22
N GLU A 9 19.32 24.29 12.41
CA GLU A 9 18.10 23.98 11.67
C GLU A 9 18.31 22.82 10.70
N LYS A 10 19.40 22.86 9.93
CA LYS A 10 19.72 21.76 9.02
C LYS A 10 19.99 20.46 9.78
N MET A 11 20.68 20.50 10.93
CA MET A 11 20.83 19.30 11.77
C MET A 11 19.49 18.73 12.27
N ILE A 12 18.51 19.59 12.58
CA ILE A 12 17.16 19.17 12.93
C ILE A 12 16.46 18.51 11.73
N GLU A 13 16.67 19.02 10.50
CA GLU A 13 16.19 18.37 9.27
C GLU A 13 16.82 16.97 9.07
N PHE A 14 18.07 16.77 9.48
CA PHE A 14 18.74 15.46 9.50
C PHE A 14 18.29 14.55 10.66
N GLY A 15 17.38 15.02 11.53
CA GLY A 15 16.76 14.22 12.58
C GLY A 15 17.44 14.29 13.95
N TYR A 16 18.42 15.19 14.14
CA TYR A 16 19.06 15.41 15.43
C TYR A 16 18.23 16.35 16.32
N SER A 17 18.18 16.09 17.62
CA SER A 17 17.48 17.00 18.54
C SER A 17 18.20 18.36 18.59
N LYS A 18 17.42 19.43 18.74
CA LYS A 18 17.96 20.81 18.80
C LYS A 18 19.06 20.97 19.85
N GLU A 19 18.93 20.26 20.97
CA GLU A 19 19.89 20.25 22.08
C GLU A 19 21.22 19.58 21.71
N ILE A 20 21.17 18.44 21.01
CA ILE A 20 22.36 17.76 20.51
C ILE A 20 23.04 18.63 19.45
N SER A 21 22.27 19.17 18.50
CA SER A 21 22.80 20.05 17.44
C SER A 21 23.53 21.26 18.02
N LEU A 22 22.95 21.94 19.01
CA LEU A 22 23.59 23.07 19.70
C LEU A 22 24.85 22.66 20.46
N ARG A 23 24.81 21.52 21.16
CA ARG A 23 25.95 21.01 21.92
C ARG A 23 27.12 20.67 21.00
N VAL A 24 26.84 19.96 19.91
CA VAL A 24 27.86 19.52 18.96
C VAL A 24 28.48 20.70 18.23
N ILE A 25 27.68 21.64 17.73
CA ILE A 25 28.19 22.84 17.03
C ILE A 25 29.07 23.68 17.96
N LYS A 26 28.68 23.81 19.24
CA LYS A 26 29.47 24.54 20.25
C LYS A 26 30.78 23.83 20.62
N LYS A 27 30.78 22.49 20.73
CA LYS A 27 31.97 21.69 21.07
C LYS A 27 32.93 21.52 19.89
N SER A 28 32.41 21.25 18.69
CA SER A 28 33.21 21.00 17.48
C SER A 28 33.74 22.29 16.82
N ARG A 29 33.08 23.45 17.05
CA ARG A 29 33.31 24.71 16.31
C ARG A 29 33.25 24.55 14.78
N ALA A 30 32.54 23.53 14.31
CA ALA A 30 32.37 23.23 12.90
C ALA A 30 31.58 24.33 12.20
N LYS A 31 31.97 24.63 10.95
CA LYS A 31 31.31 25.65 10.12
C LYS A 31 30.40 25.04 9.06
N THR A 32 30.52 23.73 8.84
CA THR A 32 29.75 22.99 7.84
C THR A 32 29.06 21.79 8.47
N ILE A 33 28.01 21.29 7.80
CA ILE A 33 27.23 20.14 8.29
C ILE A 33 28.08 18.88 8.27
N ASP A 34 28.87 18.71 7.22
CA ASP A 34 29.70 17.52 7.04
C ASP A 34 30.75 17.41 8.16
N GLU A 35 31.33 18.54 8.59
CA GLU A 35 32.21 18.59 9.76
C GLU A 35 31.49 18.20 11.06
N VAL A 36 30.24 18.65 11.23
CA VAL A 36 29.43 18.33 12.40
C VAL A 36 29.07 16.84 12.45
N LEU A 37 28.63 16.26 11.33
CA LEU A 37 28.26 14.86 11.24
C LEU A 37 29.47 13.94 11.43
N ASN A 38 30.61 14.29 10.83
CA ASN A 38 31.87 13.56 11.01
C ASN A 38 32.36 13.62 12.47
N TRP A 39 32.14 14.74 13.17
CA TRP A 39 32.47 14.84 14.59
C TRP A 39 31.58 13.93 15.45
N ILE A 40 30.28 13.84 15.14
CA ILE A 40 29.36 12.93 15.83
C ILE A 40 29.79 11.47 15.61
N GLU A 41 30.08 11.09 14.38
CA GLU A 41 30.53 9.75 14.02
C GLU A 41 31.85 9.37 14.71
N GLN A 42 32.79 10.31 14.82
CA GLN A 42 34.05 10.12 15.56
C GLN A 42 33.85 10.07 17.08
N SER A 43 32.88 10.81 17.62
CA SER A 43 32.54 10.77 19.05
C SER A 43 31.79 9.50 19.45
N GLU A 44 31.07 8.86 18.53
CA GLU A 44 30.38 7.58 18.76
C GLU A 44 31.34 6.38 18.63
N GLN A 45 32.40 6.48 17.84
CA GLN A 45 33.43 5.43 17.72
C GLN A 45 34.45 5.42 18.86
N ASN A 46 34.69 6.57 19.49
CA ASN A 46 35.52 6.67 20.69
C ASN A 46 34.61 6.57 21.92
N GLY A 47 34.39 5.34 22.40
CA GLY A 47 33.50 5.00 23.50
C GLY A 47 33.40 6.07 24.60
N GLY A 48 32.16 6.41 24.95
CA GLY A 48 31.84 7.50 25.84
C GLY A 48 32.57 7.45 27.18
N ASP A 49 33.14 8.58 27.55
CA ASP A 49 33.29 9.06 28.92
C ASP A 49 33.61 10.56 28.84
N GLU A 50 32.61 11.40 29.12
CA GLU A 50 32.77 12.68 29.81
C GLU A 50 31.37 13.16 30.23
N ASP A 51 31.09 12.85 31.50
CA ASP A 51 30.03 13.34 32.36
C ASP A 51 29.98 14.88 32.41
N ASP A 52 28.78 15.44 32.45
CA ASP A 52 28.38 16.57 33.32
C ASP A 52 27.07 17.21 32.84
N GLY A 53 26.01 17.06 33.65
CA GLY A 53 24.94 18.07 33.78
C GLY A 53 23.49 17.60 33.56
N TYR A 54 22.83 17.22 34.66
CA TYR A 54 21.39 17.36 35.01
C TYR A 54 20.65 18.50 34.25
N ASP A 55 19.35 18.50 33.89
CA ASP A 55 18.12 18.19 34.67
C ASP A 55 16.85 18.19 33.76
N GLY A 56 15.83 17.42 34.18
CA GLY A 56 14.36 17.48 33.98
C GLY A 56 13.71 17.84 32.63
N GLY A 57 12.68 17.13 32.12
CA GLY A 57 11.89 16.03 32.67
C GLY A 57 10.62 15.76 31.86
N ALA A 58 9.98 14.60 32.08
CA ALA A 58 8.52 14.38 31.96
C ALA A 58 8.13 12.93 32.36
N THR A 59 7.53 12.82 33.54
CA THR A 59 6.34 12.00 33.88
C THR A 59 6.23 10.55 33.41
N THR A 60 6.23 9.60 34.35
CA THR A 60 5.14 8.62 34.65
C THR A 60 5.52 7.70 35.83
N PRO A 61 4.55 7.04 36.51
CA PRO A 61 4.49 7.00 37.97
C PRO A 61 4.92 5.67 38.65
N ALA A 62 5.26 5.82 39.93
CA ALA A 62 5.03 4.94 41.10
C ALA A 62 5.07 3.40 40.94
N GLU A 63 6.07 2.77 41.58
CA GLU A 63 5.97 1.80 42.69
C GLU A 63 7.41 1.34 43.06
N CYS A 64 7.93 1.67 44.25
CA CYS A 64 8.14 0.76 45.40
C CYS A 64 9.07 -0.44 45.08
N LEU A 65 10.22 -0.71 45.73
CA LEU A 65 10.71 -0.48 47.09
C LEU A 65 12.23 -0.75 47.15
N ASN A 66 12.84 -0.20 48.20
CA ASN A 66 14.20 -0.36 48.74
C ASN A 66 14.87 -1.75 48.57
N ASP A 67 16.19 -1.80 48.42
CA ASP A 67 17.07 -1.98 49.58
C ASP A 67 18.56 -1.81 49.28
N LYS A 68 19.25 -1.38 50.33
CA LYS A 68 20.65 -0.98 50.44
C LYS A 68 21.61 -2.17 50.30
N ASP A 69 22.86 -1.89 49.94
CA ASP A 69 24.00 -1.93 50.88
C ASP A 69 25.34 -2.39 50.24
N GLY A 70 26.43 -1.77 50.71
CA GLY A 70 27.82 -2.25 50.70
C GLY A 70 28.49 -2.42 49.34
N GLY A 71 29.51 -1.65 48.93
CA GLY A 71 30.63 -1.13 49.71
C GLY A 71 31.84 -2.07 49.65
N LYS A 72 32.96 -1.53 49.16
CA LYS A 72 34.38 -1.97 49.26
C LYS A 72 35.00 -2.84 48.14
N ASN A 73 35.72 -2.14 47.27
CA ASN A 73 37.09 -2.46 46.79
C ASN A 73 38.06 -2.69 48.00
N PRO A 74 39.29 -3.25 47.88
CA PRO A 74 40.21 -3.09 46.73
C PRO A 74 41.25 -4.23 46.43
N GLU A 75 41.94 -4.02 45.30
CA GLU A 75 43.38 -4.18 45.00
C GLU A 75 44.18 -5.50 45.19
N HIS A 76 44.83 -5.88 44.08
CA HIS A 76 46.24 -6.26 43.85
C HIS A 76 47.10 -6.79 45.01
N THR A 77 47.92 -7.82 44.73
CA THR A 77 49.40 -7.67 44.58
C THR A 77 50.08 -9.03 44.31
N THR A 78 51.14 -8.93 43.52
CA THR A 78 52.21 -9.83 43.07
C THR A 78 52.97 -10.71 44.09
N THR A 79 53.70 -11.68 43.52
CA THR A 79 55.01 -12.28 43.92
C THR A 79 55.10 -13.30 45.08
N ASN A 80 55.64 -14.52 44.82
CA ASN A 80 57.05 -14.92 45.10
C ASN A 80 57.34 -16.46 45.12
N THR A 81 58.56 -16.79 44.61
CA THR A 81 59.55 -17.81 45.05
C THR A 81 59.29 -19.33 45.14
N ALA A 82 60.00 -20.07 44.27
CA ALA A 82 61.15 -20.98 44.50
C ALA A 82 61.13 -22.21 45.48
N ASP A 83 61.64 -23.31 44.89
CA ASP A 83 62.55 -24.39 45.37
C ASP A 83 62.03 -25.66 46.09
N LYS A 84 62.56 -26.81 45.58
CA LYS A 84 62.78 -28.20 46.11
C LYS A 84 61.85 -28.79 47.18
N GLY A 85 61.56 -30.09 47.24
CA GLY A 85 62.16 -31.30 46.66
C GLY A 85 61.81 -32.48 47.58
N GLU A 86 61.17 -33.51 46.98
CA GLU A 86 61.10 -34.93 47.36
C GLU A 86 60.71 -35.41 48.77
N SER A 87 59.62 -36.18 48.85
CA SER A 87 59.68 -37.63 49.14
C SER A 87 58.28 -38.28 49.02
N LYS A 88 58.16 -39.33 48.20
CA LYS A 88 56.97 -40.19 48.10
C LYS A 88 57.29 -41.59 48.63
N PRO A 89 56.38 -42.27 49.36
CA PRO A 89 56.47 -43.69 49.65
C PRO A 89 56.13 -44.55 48.42
N LYS A 90 56.90 -45.62 48.19
CA LYS A 90 56.80 -46.53 47.03
C LYS A 90 55.63 -47.52 47.20
N MET A 91 54.59 -47.36 46.38
CA MET A 91 53.56 -48.39 46.12
C MET A 91 54.12 -49.41 45.10
N THR A 92 53.68 -50.66 45.16
CA THR A 92 54.14 -51.77 44.30
C THR A 92 53.95 -51.46 42.80
N PRO A 93 54.94 -51.83 41.93
CA PRO A 93 55.03 -51.34 40.55
C PRO A 93 53.86 -51.73 39.64
N GLU A 94 53.16 -52.82 39.92
CA GLU A 94 52.03 -53.31 39.12
C GLU A 94 50.72 -52.57 39.41
N GLU A 95 50.50 -52.15 40.67
CA GLU A 95 49.34 -51.33 41.06
C GLU A 95 49.54 -49.86 40.66
N ALA A 96 50.78 -49.38 40.70
CA ALA A 96 51.17 -48.06 40.21
C ALA A 96 51.01 -47.95 38.67
N GLN A 97 51.34 -49.00 37.92
CA GLN A 97 51.13 -49.04 36.46
C GLN A 97 49.64 -49.07 36.09
N ARG A 98 48.80 -49.86 36.80
CA ARG A 98 47.35 -49.84 36.55
C ARG A 98 46.73 -48.48 36.89
N LYS A 99 47.08 -47.87 38.02
CA LYS A 99 46.62 -46.51 38.37
C LYS A 99 47.11 -45.46 37.37
N ALA A 100 48.33 -45.58 36.85
CA ALA A 100 48.85 -44.67 35.82
C ALA A 100 48.11 -44.83 34.47
N MET A 101 47.81 -46.06 34.05
CA MET A 101 47.02 -46.34 32.84
C MET A 101 45.57 -45.85 33.00
N GLU A 102 44.96 -46.02 34.16
CA GLU A 102 43.62 -45.52 34.45
C GLU A 102 43.58 -43.98 34.46
N LEU A 103 44.62 -43.34 35.00
CA LEU A 103 44.77 -41.88 35.00
C LEU A 103 44.91 -41.34 33.56
N GLN A 104 45.72 -42.00 32.71
CA GLN A 104 45.84 -41.65 31.29
C GLN A 104 44.52 -41.81 30.53
N LYS A 105 43.76 -42.88 30.81
CA LYS A 105 42.45 -43.10 30.20
C LYS A 105 41.46 -41.99 30.58
N LYS A 106 41.41 -41.61 31.87
CA LYS A 106 40.61 -40.48 32.35
C LYS A 106 41.03 -39.13 31.74
N ILE A 107 42.32 -38.89 31.55
CA ILE A 107 42.81 -37.67 30.88
C ILE A 107 42.36 -37.62 29.42
N ARG A 108 42.45 -38.76 28.70
CA ARG A 108 42.03 -38.86 27.30
C ARG A 108 40.52 -38.68 27.14
N GLU A 109 39.74 -39.28 28.02
CA GLU A 109 38.28 -39.16 28.04
C GLU A 109 37.84 -37.73 28.38
N LYS A 110 38.47 -37.09 29.37
CA LYS A 110 38.20 -35.68 29.71
C LYS A 110 38.58 -34.72 28.58
N LYS A 111 39.65 -35.00 27.84
CA LYS A 111 40.05 -34.22 26.66
C LYS A 111 39.04 -34.37 25.52
N MET A 112 38.58 -35.58 25.23
CA MET A 112 37.55 -35.87 24.23
C MET A 112 36.20 -35.20 24.56
N MET A 113 35.79 -35.21 25.83
CA MET A 113 34.54 -34.57 26.26
C MET A 113 34.62 -33.04 26.14
N LYS A 114 35.75 -32.44 26.50
CA LYS A 114 35.98 -31.00 26.36
C LYS A 114 36.00 -30.56 24.89
N GLU A 115 36.65 -31.35 24.03
CA GLU A 115 36.69 -31.10 22.58
C GLU A 115 35.28 -31.19 21.94
N LYS A 116 34.48 -32.17 22.35
CA LYS A 116 33.08 -32.31 21.91
C LYS A 116 32.20 -31.15 22.37
N GLU A 117 32.40 -30.66 23.59
CA GLU A 117 31.65 -29.51 24.12
C GLU A 117 32.07 -28.19 23.47
N GLU A 118 33.36 -28.00 23.19
CA GLU A 118 33.87 -26.86 22.41
C GLU A 118 33.33 -26.86 20.97
N GLU A 119 33.18 -28.04 20.34
CA GLU A 119 32.62 -28.17 19.00
C GLU A 119 31.10 -27.86 18.97
N ILE A 120 30.35 -28.34 19.96
CA ILE A 120 28.93 -27.97 20.15
C ILE A 120 28.79 -26.47 20.39
N GLN A 121 29.67 -25.86 21.17
CA GLN A 121 29.62 -24.42 21.45
C GLN A 121 29.97 -23.58 20.21
N LYS A 122 30.95 -24.01 19.40
CA LYS A 122 31.26 -23.36 18.11
C LYS A 122 30.10 -23.44 17.14
N GLU A 123 29.47 -24.60 17.02
CA GLU A 123 28.31 -24.79 16.15
C GLU A 123 27.10 -23.98 16.63
N LYS A 124 26.85 -23.92 17.94
CA LYS A 124 25.81 -23.09 18.54
C LYS A 124 26.05 -21.59 18.26
N ASN A 125 27.30 -21.13 18.37
CA ASN A 125 27.67 -19.74 18.06
C ASN A 125 27.49 -19.43 16.56
N ARG A 126 27.80 -20.38 15.66
CA ARG A 126 27.56 -20.22 14.21
C ARG A 126 26.07 -20.05 13.92
N ILE A 127 25.24 -20.89 14.50
CA ILE A 127 23.78 -20.84 14.31
C ILE A 127 23.20 -19.55 14.90
N SER A 128 23.66 -19.11 16.07
CA SER A 128 23.18 -17.86 16.68
C SER A 128 23.54 -16.64 15.82
N MET A 129 24.78 -16.58 15.31
CA MET A 129 25.20 -15.49 14.41
C MET A 129 24.41 -15.49 13.10
N ALA A 130 24.18 -16.66 12.49
CA ALA A 130 23.38 -16.77 11.28
C ALA A 130 21.92 -16.34 11.52
N LYS A 131 21.33 -16.73 12.65
CA LYS A 131 19.96 -16.36 13.04
C LYS A 131 19.82 -14.86 13.31
N GLU A 132 20.81 -14.26 13.97
CA GLU A 132 20.83 -12.83 14.24
C GLU A 132 21.00 -12.01 12.95
N MET A 133 21.86 -12.45 12.03
CA MET A 133 22.03 -11.83 10.72
C MET A 133 20.74 -11.89 9.90
N GLN A 134 20.06 -13.04 9.90
CA GLN A 134 18.76 -13.21 9.23
C GLN A 134 17.70 -12.26 9.80
N LYS A 135 17.59 -12.17 11.14
CA LYS A 135 16.65 -11.27 11.80
C LYS A 135 16.92 -9.80 11.47
N ARG A 136 18.18 -9.39 11.40
CA ARG A 136 18.57 -8.02 11.02
C ARG A 136 18.20 -7.71 9.56
N ARG A 137 18.34 -8.69 8.66
CA ARG A 137 17.91 -8.57 7.26
C ARG A 137 16.39 -8.41 7.17
N GLU A 138 15.63 -9.26 7.87
CA GLU A 138 14.16 -9.18 7.90
C GLU A 138 13.66 -7.83 8.42
N GLN A 139 14.31 -7.28 9.45
CA GLN A 139 13.98 -5.95 9.99
C GLN A 139 14.22 -4.83 8.98
N MET A 140 15.30 -4.89 8.19
CA MET A 140 15.56 -3.90 7.13
C MET A 140 14.55 -4.02 6.00
N GLU A 141 14.26 -5.25 5.53
CA GLU A 141 13.26 -5.49 4.48
C GLU A 141 11.86 -5.05 4.90
N GLU A 142 11.46 -5.28 6.15
CA GLU A 142 10.17 -4.85 6.69
C GLU A 142 10.08 -3.32 6.79
N PHE A 143 11.15 -2.65 7.21
CA PHE A 143 11.23 -1.19 7.24
C PHE A 143 11.13 -0.57 5.83
N GLU A 144 11.85 -1.13 4.85
CA GLU A 144 11.79 -0.70 3.46
C GLU A 144 10.39 -0.90 2.87
N ARG A 145 9.77 -2.06 3.12
CA ARG A 145 8.41 -2.34 2.69
C ARG A 145 7.40 -1.37 3.31
N LYS A 146 7.54 -1.07 4.60
CA LYS A 146 6.68 -0.10 5.30
C LYS A 146 6.82 1.29 4.68
N LYS A 147 8.04 1.76 4.46
CA LYS A 147 8.32 3.05 3.82
C LYS A 147 7.74 3.13 2.40
N TYR A 148 7.84 2.04 1.64
CA TYR A 148 7.27 1.97 0.28
C TYR A 148 5.74 2.08 0.29
N ILE A 149 5.05 1.35 1.17
CA ILE A 149 3.60 1.40 1.30
C ILE A 149 3.13 2.80 1.72
N GLU A 150 3.81 3.40 2.70
CA GLU A 150 3.52 4.75 3.18
C GLU A 150 3.67 5.79 2.05
N ASN A 151 4.72 5.67 1.23
CA ASN A 151 4.91 6.56 0.09
C ASN A 151 3.80 6.42 -0.97
N LEU A 152 3.39 5.18 -1.28
CA LEU A 152 2.26 4.93 -2.18
C LEU A 152 0.95 5.53 -1.66
N GLU A 153 0.69 5.40 -0.36
CA GLU A 153 -0.51 5.96 0.26
C GLU A 153 -0.48 7.49 0.24
N LYS A 154 0.69 8.09 0.49
CA LYS A 154 0.92 9.53 0.39
C LYS A 154 0.68 10.04 -1.03
N GLU A 155 1.28 9.41 -2.04
CA GLU A 155 1.07 9.77 -3.46
C GLU A 155 -0.40 9.66 -3.88
N LYS A 156 -1.08 8.58 -3.48
CA LYS A 156 -2.52 8.39 -3.74
C LYS A 156 -3.37 9.49 -3.10
N ASN A 157 -3.04 9.89 -1.87
CA ASN A 157 -3.73 10.94 -1.15
C ASN A 157 -3.48 12.32 -1.76
N GLU A 158 -2.24 12.62 -2.15
CA GLU A 158 -1.88 13.86 -2.84
C GLU A 158 -2.59 13.97 -4.20
N HIS A 159 -2.60 12.90 -4.99
CA HIS A 159 -3.34 12.85 -6.24
C HIS A 159 -4.85 13.06 -6.04
N LYS A 160 -5.43 12.48 -4.97
CA LYS A 160 -6.84 12.69 -4.62
C LYS A 160 -7.11 14.16 -4.24
N LYS A 161 -6.25 14.76 -3.42
CA LYS A 161 -6.35 16.17 -3.01
C LYS A 161 -6.22 17.11 -4.20
N GLU A 162 -5.28 16.85 -5.11
CA GLU A 162 -5.07 17.68 -6.30
C GLU A 162 -6.26 17.59 -7.26
N LYS A 163 -6.78 16.38 -7.48
CA LYS A 163 -8.01 16.17 -8.26
C LYS A 163 -9.20 16.92 -7.65
N GLU A 164 -9.33 16.93 -6.32
CA GLU A 164 -10.39 17.66 -5.63
C GLU A 164 -10.23 19.18 -5.77
N LYS A 165 -9.02 19.71 -5.66
CA LYS A 165 -8.74 21.13 -5.91
C LYS A 165 -9.11 21.53 -7.33
N GLN A 166 -8.73 20.73 -8.32
CA GLN A 166 -9.08 20.96 -9.73
C GLN A 166 -10.59 20.97 -9.93
N LEU A 167 -11.31 20.02 -9.32
CA LEU A 167 -12.76 19.95 -9.40
C LEU A 167 -13.44 21.15 -8.72
N GLN A 168 -12.93 21.60 -7.58
CA GLN A 168 -13.43 22.79 -6.89
C GLN A 168 -13.16 24.07 -7.70
N LEU A 169 -11.99 24.18 -8.31
CA LEU A 169 -11.66 25.31 -9.19
C LEU A 169 -12.60 25.34 -10.39
N LEU A 170 -12.78 24.20 -11.06
CA LEU A 170 -13.72 24.05 -12.18
C LEU A 170 -15.15 24.44 -11.78
N ARG A 171 -15.58 24.02 -10.58
CA ARG A 171 -16.90 24.36 -10.03
C ARG A 171 -17.08 25.86 -9.86
N LYS A 172 -16.08 26.56 -9.29
CA LYS A 172 -16.11 28.02 -9.10
C LYS A 172 -16.08 28.77 -10.42
N GLU A 173 -15.24 28.37 -11.37
CA GLU A 173 -15.15 29.00 -12.69
C GLU A 173 -16.45 28.83 -13.47
N TYR A 174 -17.05 27.64 -13.42
CA TYR A 174 -18.34 27.38 -14.06
C TYR A 174 -19.46 28.24 -13.46
N GLU A 175 -19.53 28.31 -12.13
CA GLU A 175 -20.52 29.12 -11.42
C GLU A 175 -20.34 30.63 -11.70
N ALA A 176 -19.10 31.13 -11.70
CA ALA A 176 -18.81 32.53 -12.04
C ALA A 176 -19.17 32.88 -13.49
N LYS A 177 -18.97 31.94 -14.43
CA LYS A 177 -19.24 32.17 -15.85
C LYS A 177 -20.70 32.06 -16.22
N PHE A 178 -21.43 31.12 -15.62
CA PHE A 178 -22.80 30.79 -16.02
C PHE A 178 -23.86 31.18 -14.97
N GLY A 179 -23.46 31.60 -13.77
CA GLY A 179 -24.38 31.98 -12.69
C GLY A 179 -25.20 30.82 -12.13
N ILE A 180 -24.81 29.57 -12.46
CA ILE A 180 -25.48 28.33 -12.06
C ILE A 180 -24.47 27.37 -11.44
N ALA A 181 -24.90 26.64 -10.41
CA ALA A 181 -24.05 25.69 -9.72
C ALA A 181 -23.57 24.58 -10.67
N TYR A 182 -22.27 24.26 -10.64
CA TYR A 182 -21.71 23.13 -11.36
C TYR A 182 -22.33 21.82 -10.86
N GLN A 183 -23.18 21.21 -11.67
CA GLN A 183 -23.68 19.86 -11.42
C GLN A 183 -22.63 18.85 -11.90
N VAL A 184 -22.05 18.12 -10.95
CA VAL A 184 -21.29 16.91 -11.29
C VAL A 184 -22.29 15.94 -11.90
N GLN A 185 -22.08 15.55 -13.15
CA GLN A 185 -22.92 14.57 -13.88
C GLN A 185 -22.80 13.14 -13.29
N SER A 186 -22.97 12.97 -11.98
CA SER A 186 -22.82 11.69 -11.29
C SER A 186 -23.95 11.33 -10.34
N GLU A 187 -25.04 12.10 -10.32
CA GLU A 187 -26.33 11.58 -9.88
C GLU A 187 -27.08 11.17 -11.13
N LYS A 188 -27.25 9.85 -11.32
CA LYS A 188 -28.07 9.31 -12.40
C LYS A 188 -29.48 9.86 -12.22
N LYS A 189 -29.78 10.99 -12.85
CA LYS A 189 -31.14 11.51 -13.00
C LYS A 189 -32.00 10.34 -13.49
N SER A 190 -33.18 10.16 -12.93
CA SER A 190 -34.10 9.15 -13.44
C SER A 190 -34.32 9.39 -14.93
N ILE A 191 -34.49 8.34 -15.73
CA ILE A 191 -34.76 8.46 -17.18
C ILE A 191 -35.91 9.44 -17.45
N ASN A 192 -36.86 9.52 -16.51
CA ASN A 192 -38.03 10.41 -16.58
C ASN A 192 -37.70 11.89 -16.36
N ASP A 193 -36.60 12.20 -15.65
CA ASP A 193 -36.19 13.57 -15.33
C ASP A 193 -35.29 14.19 -16.42
N LEU A 194 -34.88 13.38 -17.40
CA LEU A 194 -34.03 13.82 -18.50
C LEU A 194 -34.85 14.58 -19.54
N THR A 195 -34.30 15.69 -20.01
CA THR A 195 -34.80 16.37 -21.21
C THR A 195 -34.59 15.50 -22.45
N GLU A 196 -35.33 15.78 -23.52
CA GLU A 196 -35.23 15.04 -24.77
C GLU A 196 -33.83 15.11 -25.42
N ASN A 197 -33.10 16.20 -25.20
CA ASN A 197 -31.71 16.30 -25.66
C ASN A 197 -30.75 15.48 -24.80
N GLU A 198 -30.92 15.47 -23.47
CA GLU A 198 -30.12 14.61 -22.59
C GLU A 198 -30.38 13.12 -22.88
N LYS A 199 -31.64 12.72 -23.12
CA LYS A 199 -31.99 11.35 -23.56
C LYS A 199 -31.30 10.98 -24.87
N ARG A 200 -31.29 11.90 -25.84
CA ARG A 200 -30.60 11.70 -27.12
C ARG A 200 -29.09 11.48 -26.93
N GLU A 201 -28.45 12.27 -26.06
CA GLU A 201 -27.02 12.13 -25.75
C GLU A 201 -26.74 10.80 -25.04
N GLU A 202 -27.57 10.42 -24.07
CA GLU A 202 -27.44 9.15 -23.36
C GLU A 202 -27.58 7.95 -24.31
N ILE A 203 -28.52 7.98 -25.27
CA ILE A 203 -28.64 6.96 -26.32
C ILE A 203 -27.31 6.83 -27.10
N ALA A 204 -26.67 7.94 -27.46
CA ALA A 204 -25.40 7.90 -28.18
C ALA A 204 -24.26 7.31 -27.34
N ILE A 205 -24.24 7.60 -26.03
CA ILE A 205 -23.27 7.06 -25.08
C ILE A 205 -23.46 5.55 -24.92
N LEU A 206 -24.69 5.10 -24.69
CA LEU A 206 -25.04 3.68 -24.52
C LEU A 206 -24.69 2.86 -25.77
N LEU A 207 -25.02 3.34 -26.96
CA LEU A 207 -24.72 2.63 -28.21
C LEU A 207 -23.19 2.56 -28.48
N ASN A 208 -22.44 3.60 -28.11
CA ASN A 208 -20.97 3.54 -28.19
C ASN A 208 -20.36 2.60 -27.15
N SER A 209 -20.89 2.59 -25.93
CA SER A 209 -20.49 1.66 -24.87
C SER A 209 -20.73 0.21 -25.31
N LEU A 210 -21.93 -0.08 -25.83
CA LEU A 210 -22.31 -1.38 -26.38
C LEU A 210 -21.33 -1.85 -27.47
N LYS A 211 -21.04 -0.98 -28.46
CA LYS A 211 -20.04 -1.25 -29.50
C LYS A 211 -18.69 -1.61 -28.90
N ASN A 212 -18.25 -0.87 -27.89
CA ASN A 212 -16.93 -1.04 -27.29
C ASN A 212 -16.81 -2.30 -26.42
N LYS A 213 -17.89 -2.72 -25.76
CA LYS A 213 -17.92 -3.94 -24.94
C LYS A 213 -18.00 -5.22 -25.77
N HIS A 214 -18.61 -5.16 -26.95
CA HIS A 214 -18.85 -6.33 -27.80
C HIS A 214 -18.07 -6.30 -29.11
N LYS A 215 -16.85 -5.74 -29.10
CA LYS A 215 -15.97 -5.65 -30.29
C LYS A 215 -15.66 -7.00 -30.93
N ASP A 216 -15.62 -8.06 -30.12
CA ASP A 216 -15.27 -9.41 -30.58
C ASP A 216 -16.43 -10.13 -31.28
N LYS A 217 -17.68 -9.73 -30.98
CA LYS A 217 -18.91 -10.38 -31.48
C LYS A 217 -19.63 -9.54 -32.54
N LYS A 218 -18.88 -9.01 -33.51
CA LYS A 218 -19.38 -8.04 -34.49
C LYS A 218 -20.63 -8.51 -35.26
N LYS A 219 -20.63 -9.75 -35.78
CA LYS A 219 -21.73 -10.29 -36.59
C LYS A 219 -23.04 -10.43 -35.80
N GLU A 220 -22.94 -10.94 -34.57
CA GLU A 220 -24.08 -11.08 -33.67
C GLU A 220 -24.64 -9.71 -33.29
N LEU A 221 -23.77 -8.78 -32.90
CA LEU A 221 -24.16 -7.41 -32.57
C LEU A 221 -24.82 -6.69 -33.74
N LEU A 222 -24.29 -6.83 -34.97
CA LEU A 222 -24.87 -6.23 -36.17
C LEU A 222 -26.27 -6.77 -36.45
N SER A 223 -26.48 -8.08 -36.28
CA SER A 223 -27.79 -8.71 -36.39
C SER A 223 -28.77 -8.15 -35.35
N SER A 224 -28.35 -8.00 -34.09
CA SER A 224 -29.19 -7.42 -33.05
C SER A 224 -29.51 -5.94 -33.27
N LEU A 225 -28.54 -5.13 -33.69
CA LEU A 225 -28.74 -3.72 -34.03
C LEU A 225 -29.70 -3.54 -35.21
N THR A 226 -29.68 -4.47 -36.16
CA THR A 226 -30.64 -4.49 -37.28
C THR A 226 -32.06 -4.68 -36.76
N ILE A 227 -32.29 -5.64 -35.86
CA ILE A 227 -33.61 -5.89 -35.25
C ILE A 227 -34.06 -4.68 -34.42
N LEU A 228 -33.15 -4.08 -33.63
CA LEU A 228 -33.44 -2.86 -32.86
C LEU A 228 -33.88 -1.71 -33.77
N LYS A 229 -33.15 -1.49 -34.87
CA LYS A 229 -33.49 -0.50 -35.89
C LYS A 229 -34.86 -0.77 -36.52
N THR A 230 -35.18 -2.03 -36.82
CA THR A 230 -36.48 -2.41 -37.39
C THR A 230 -37.62 -2.06 -36.44
N TYR A 231 -37.49 -2.34 -35.13
CA TYR A 231 -38.53 -1.96 -34.16
C TYR A 231 -38.75 -0.44 -34.15
N PHE A 232 -37.69 0.36 -34.08
CA PHE A 232 -37.82 1.81 -34.06
C PHE A 232 -38.34 2.38 -35.38
N SER A 233 -37.94 1.80 -36.52
CA SER A 233 -38.41 2.23 -37.85
C SER A 233 -39.90 1.93 -38.01
N ASN A 234 -40.36 0.74 -37.62
CA ASN A 234 -41.78 0.38 -37.70
C ASN A 234 -42.68 1.35 -36.92
N ILE A 235 -42.24 1.82 -35.74
CA ILE A 235 -42.97 2.78 -34.92
C ILE A 235 -42.94 4.17 -35.57
N ARG A 236 -41.76 4.63 -36.01
CA ARG A 236 -41.57 5.94 -36.64
C ARG A 236 -42.38 6.07 -37.93
N ASP A 237 -42.42 5.01 -38.73
CA ASP A 237 -43.07 5.01 -40.04
C ASP A 237 -44.59 4.78 -39.89
N ASN A 238 -45.04 4.15 -38.78
CA ASN A 238 -46.45 3.83 -38.51
C ASN A 238 -46.88 4.28 -37.10
N ILE A 239 -46.81 5.59 -36.83
CA ILE A 239 -46.99 6.18 -35.49
C ILE A 239 -48.40 5.97 -34.93
N LEU A 240 -49.41 5.78 -35.78
CA LEU A 240 -50.80 5.54 -35.37
C LEU A 240 -51.08 4.07 -35.03
N GLU A 241 -50.22 3.15 -35.46
CA GLU A 241 -50.44 1.72 -35.28
C GLU A 241 -49.94 1.25 -33.92
N LYS A 242 -50.88 1.07 -32.98
CA LYS A 242 -50.57 0.63 -31.60
C LYS A 242 -49.89 -0.73 -31.51
N LYS A 243 -50.07 -1.61 -32.51
CA LYS A 243 -49.42 -2.93 -32.54
C LYS A 243 -47.88 -2.86 -32.55
N PHE A 244 -47.29 -1.80 -33.12
CA PHE A 244 -45.83 -1.61 -33.14
C PHE A 244 -45.31 -0.93 -31.88
N GLN A 245 -46.18 -0.27 -31.13
CA GLN A 245 -45.85 0.44 -29.88
C GLN A 245 -45.83 -0.49 -28.66
N LYS A 246 -46.01 -1.80 -28.86
CA LYS A 246 -46.08 -2.79 -27.80
C LYS A 246 -45.28 -4.04 -28.17
N ILE A 247 -44.43 -4.51 -27.28
CA ILE A 247 -43.60 -5.70 -27.47
C ILE A 247 -43.71 -6.59 -26.23
N LYS A 248 -43.98 -7.88 -26.43
CA LYS A 248 -44.03 -8.86 -25.35
C LYS A 248 -42.62 -9.21 -24.88
N LYS A 249 -42.36 -9.20 -23.57
CA LYS A 249 -41.02 -9.46 -23.02
C LYS A 249 -40.51 -10.86 -23.30
N GLU A 250 -41.41 -11.83 -23.43
CA GLU A 250 -41.11 -13.24 -23.73
C GLU A 250 -40.89 -13.50 -25.21
N ASN A 251 -41.08 -12.50 -26.08
CA ASN A 251 -40.88 -12.69 -27.51
C ASN A 251 -39.44 -13.19 -27.76
N LYS A 252 -39.31 -14.36 -28.38
CA LYS A 252 -38.03 -15.05 -28.57
C LYS A 252 -36.98 -14.16 -29.22
N VAL A 253 -37.35 -13.45 -30.29
CA VAL A 253 -36.44 -12.53 -31.00
C VAL A 253 -36.04 -11.37 -30.09
N PHE A 254 -36.98 -10.79 -29.34
CA PHE A 254 -36.68 -9.71 -28.39
C PHE A 254 -35.73 -10.17 -27.29
N VAL A 255 -35.96 -11.34 -26.70
CA VAL A 255 -35.11 -11.89 -25.64
C VAL A 255 -33.70 -12.15 -26.17
N GLU A 256 -33.57 -12.88 -27.28
CA GLU A 256 -32.28 -13.31 -27.83
C GLU A 256 -31.46 -12.17 -28.44
N LYS A 257 -32.12 -11.15 -29.01
CA LYS A 257 -31.43 -10.09 -29.77
C LYS A 257 -31.31 -8.78 -29.01
N ILE A 258 -32.30 -8.41 -28.20
CA ILE A 258 -32.35 -7.11 -27.54
C ILE A 258 -32.04 -7.25 -26.05
N LYS A 259 -32.79 -8.10 -25.34
CA LYS A 259 -32.70 -8.24 -23.87
C LYS A 259 -31.35 -8.78 -23.39
N VAL A 260 -30.61 -9.50 -24.25
CA VAL A 260 -29.23 -9.92 -23.97
C VAL A 260 -28.29 -8.73 -23.72
N TYR A 261 -28.60 -7.56 -24.27
CA TYR A 261 -27.79 -6.35 -24.15
C TYR A 261 -28.52 -5.31 -23.28
N GLU A 262 -28.01 -5.10 -22.07
CA GLU A 262 -28.55 -4.14 -21.11
C GLU A 262 -28.61 -2.72 -21.71
N GLU A 263 -27.60 -2.30 -22.47
CA GLU A 263 -27.59 -0.99 -23.13
C GLU A 263 -28.72 -0.83 -24.15
N MET A 264 -29.05 -1.90 -24.90
CA MET A 264 -30.16 -1.84 -25.86
C MET A 264 -31.51 -1.71 -25.15
N LEU A 265 -31.65 -2.36 -23.99
CA LEU A 265 -32.86 -2.25 -23.18
C LEU A 265 -33.02 -0.83 -22.62
N GLN A 266 -31.93 -0.21 -22.17
CA GLN A 266 -31.95 1.18 -21.71
C GLN A 266 -32.27 2.16 -22.83
N VAL A 267 -31.76 1.92 -24.05
CA VAL A 267 -32.15 2.70 -25.24
C VAL A 267 -33.65 2.56 -25.52
N PHE A 268 -34.23 1.38 -25.34
CA PHE A 268 -35.68 1.16 -25.43
C PHE A 268 -36.46 2.05 -24.45
N LEU A 269 -36.03 2.12 -23.19
CA LEU A 269 -36.68 2.97 -22.19
C LEU A 269 -36.51 4.46 -22.52
N LEU A 270 -35.32 4.88 -22.95
CA LEU A 270 -35.02 6.26 -23.31
C LEU A 270 -35.87 6.78 -24.47
N VAL A 271 -36.16 5.95 -25.48
CA VAL A 271 -37.04 6.37 -26.60
C VAL A 271 -38.52 6.46 -26.22
N GLY A 272 -38.91 6.00 -25.01
CA GLY A 272 -40.25 6.17 -24.45
C GLY A 272 -41.03 4.88 -24.22
N PHE A 273 -40.40 3.71 -24.26
CA PHE A 273 -41.05 2.49 -23.79
C PHE A 273 -41.10 2.44 -22.27
N GLU A 274 -42.23 2.01 -21.73
CA GLU A 274 -42.40 1.75 -20.30
C GLU A 274 -42.54 0.25 -20.04
N ASP A 275 -42.02 -0.18 -18.90
CA ASP A 275 -42.25 -1.52 -18.40
C ASP A 275 -43.64 -1.62 -17.76
N THR A 276 -44.50 -2.46 -18.34
CA THR A 276 -45.87 -2.72 -17.85
C THR A 276 -46.06 -4.16 -17.37
N GLY A 277 -44.98 -4.81 -16.94
CA GLY A 277 -44.99 -6.19 -16.44
C GLY A 277 -44.69 -7.18 -17.56
N ASP A 278 -45.69 -7.53 -18.37
CA ASP A 278 -45.53 -8.54 -19.44
C ASP A 278 -45.05 -7.95 -20.78
N PHE A 279 -45.14 -6.63 -20.91
CA PHE A 279 -44.86 -5.90 -22.15
C PHE A 279 -43.97 -4.69 -21.88
N TYR A 280 -43.23 -4.30 -22.92
CA TYR A 280 -42.74 -2.95 -23.10
C TYR A 280 -43.72 -2.22 -24.00
N GLU A 281 -44.29 -1.11 -23.54
CA GLU A 281 -45.26 -0.33 -24.32
C GLU A 281 -45.05 1.17 -24.24
N ILE A 282 -45.32 1.87 -25.33
CA ILE A 282 -45.39 3.33 -25.35
C ILE A 282 -46.85 3.72 -25.07
N LYS A 283 -47.12 4.16 -23.83
CA LYS A 283 -48.48 4.57 -23.42
C LYS A 283 -48.94 5.83 -24.15
N ASN A 284 -48.05 6.81 -24.22
CA ASN A 284 -48.31 8.11 -24.83
C ASN A 284 -48.02 8.09 -26.34
N TYR A 285 -47.91 9.26 -26.95
CA TYR A 285 -47.51 9.38 -28.34
C TYR A 285 -46.02 9.05 -28.51
N PRO A 286 -45.64 8.23 -29.52
CA PRO A 286 -44.23 7.93 -29.78
C PRO A 286 -43.42 9.20 -30.04
N ASN A 287 -42.28 9.32 -29.38
CA ASN A 287 -41.36 10.43 -29.58
C ASN A 287 -40.55 10.21 -30.86
N THR A 288 -41.03 10.77 -31.97
CA THR A 288 -40.42 10.60 -33.29
C THR A 288 -39.02 11.20 -33.38
N TYR A 289 -38.72 12.24 -32.60
CA TYR A 289 -37.40 12.85 -32.54
C TYR A 289 -36.37 11.90 -31.95
N LEU A 290 -36.67 11.28 -30.80
CA LEU A 290 -35.80 10.30 -30.17
C LEU A 290 -35.65 9.03 -31.01
N LEU A 291 -36.76 8.51 -31.55
CA LEU A 291 -36.72 7.35 -32.45
C LEU A 291 -35.82 7.61 -33.67
N SER A 292 -35.97 8.78 -34.30
CA SER A 292 -35.15 9.15 -35.46
C SER A 292 -33.67 9.32 -35.08
N SER A 293 -33.40 9.86 -33.90
CA SER A 293 -32.03 10.02 -33.40
C SER A 293 -31.39 8.67 -33.09
N ALA A 294 -32.11 7.78 -32.41
CA ALA A 294 -31.66 6.42 -32.13
C ALA A 294 -31.35 5.64 -33.40
N ILE A 295 -32.23 5.71 -34.42
CA ILE A 295 -32.00 5.07 -35.73
C ILE A 295 -30.71 5.59 -36.37
N LYS A 296 -30.48 6.92 -36.38
CA LYS A 296 -29.25 7.51 -36.93
C LYS A 296 -27.99 7.03 -36.20
N PHE A 297 -28.03 6.95 -34.88
CA PHE A 297 -26.90 6.44 -34.09
C PHE A 297 -26.65 4.96 -34.33
N ILE A 298 -27.71 4.15 -34.41
CA ILE A 298 -27.60 2.73 -34.76
C ILE A 298 -26.94 2.58 -36.14
N ASP A 299 -27.37 3.35 -37.14
CA ASP A 299 -26.77 3.33 -38.48
C ASP A 299 -25.28 3.68 -38.47
N LEU A 300 -24.90 4.69 -37.68
CA LEU A 300 -23.50 5.07 -37.50
C LEU A 300 -22.68 3.93 -36.86
N ILE A 301 -23.20 3.28 -35.82
CA ILE A 301 -22.52 2.15 -35.18
C ILE A 301 -22.42 0.96 -36.12
N MET A 302 -23.48 0.62 -36.86
CA MET A 302 -23.48 -0.47 -37.83
C MET A 302 -22.45 -0.24 -38.94
N LYS A 303 -22.34 1.00 -39.46
CA LYS A 303 -21.31 1.37 -40.44
C LYS A 303 -19.90 1.18 -39.87
N ASN A 304 -19.66 1.60 -38.64
CA ASN A 304 -18.37 1.44 -37.96
C ASN A 304 -18.00 -0.03 -37.68
N LEU A 305 -18.98 -0.90 -37.44
CA LEU A 305 -18.75 -2.33 -37.22
C LEU A 305 -18.52 -3.11 -38.52
N SER A 306 -19.05 -2.59 -39.63
CA SER A 306 -18.92 -3.18 -40.97
C SER A 306 -17.68 -2.69 -41.73
N SER A 307 -17.00 -1.66 -41.20
CA SER A 307 -15.71 -1.14 -41.69
C SER A 307 -14.56 -1.90 -41.02
#